data_AF-A0A0N0MPX0-F1
#
_entry.id   AF-A0A0N0MPX0-F1
#
_cell.length_a   1.000
_cell.length_b   1.000
_cell.length_c   1.000
_cell.angle_alpha   90.00
_cell.angle_beta   90.00
_cell.angle_gamma   90.00
#
_symmetry.space_group_name_H-M   'P 1'
#
loop_
_entity.id
_entity.type
_entity.pdbx_description
1 polymer ?
#
loop_
_entity_poly.entity_id
_entity_poly.type
_entity_poly.pdbx_seq_one_letter_code
_entity_poly.pdbx_strand_id
1 'polypeptide(L)'
;MFVTDTDFATLSVASTRDLVFSWFAALDRRDDIEDIVPFFAPDGLEMEFPEGKISGRDGLRNWYADITGIFFDQKHEIRSISVIDPGRTAATVEVVVHWYARTWEPPAAKSTSIAAEALQRWIVVAGRDGRPVVKDYRVVSLTPLSDPA
;
A
#
# COMPACT_ATOMS: atom_id res chain seq x y z
N MET A 1 -11.83 28.01 -33.08
CA MET A 1 -11.98 28.05 -31.61
C MET A 1 -11.89 26.61 -31.13
N PHE A 2 -10.74 26.21 -30.60
CA PHE A 2 -10.49 24.82 -30.23
C PHE A 2 -11.07 24.56 -28.84
N VAL A 3 -11.99 23.61 -28.76
CA VAL A 3 -12.36 22.92 -27.53
C VAL A 3 -11.65 21.58 -27.57
N THR A 4 -10.71 21.37 -26.66
CA THR A 4 -10.40 20.06 -26.09
C THR A 4 -9.95 20.31 -24.67
N ASP A 5 -10.93 20.43 -23.77
CA ASP A 5 -10.71 20.12 -22.37
C ASP A 5 -10.40 18.61 -22.37
N THR A 6 -9.12 18.26 -22.30
CA THR A 6 -8.71 16.88 -22.13
C THR A 6 -9.32 16.43 -20.81
N ASP A 7 -10.34 15.57 -20.88
CA ASP A 7 -11.03 15.03 -19.72
C ASP A 7 -10.03 14.19 -18.93
N PHE A 8 -9.26 14.85 -18.06
CA PHE A 8 -8.37 14.16 -17.14
C PHE A 8 -9.28 13.39 -16.20
N ALA A 9 -9.16 12.07 -16.24
CA ALA A 9 -9.86 11.18 -15.34
C ALA A 9 -9.73 11.71 -13.90
N THR A 10 -10.87 12.03 -13.31
CA THR A 10 -10.94 12.71 -12.03
C THR A 10 -10.89 11.68 -10.91
N LEU A 11 -9.97 11.86 -9.96
CA LEU A 11 -9.94 11.05 -8.75
C LEU A 11 -11.20 11.31 -7.90
N SER A 12 -11.86 10.22 -7.49
CA SER A 12 -12.96 10.28 -6.54
C SER A 12 -12.53 9.69 -5.19
N VAL A 13 -13.18 10.13 -4.11
CA VAL A 13 -12.97 9.55 -2.78
C VAL A 13 -13.28 8.05 -2.77
N ALA A 14 -14.30 7.62 -3.51
CA ALA A 14 -14.70 6.22 -3.60
C ALA A 14 -13.61 5.38 -4.29
N SER A 15 -13.18 5.77 -5.50
CA SER A 15 -12.12 5.05 -6.23
C SER A 15 -10.81 4.99 -5.45
N THR A 16 -10.45 6.07 -4.75
CA THR A 16 -9.25 6.10 -3.91
C THR A 16 -9.36 5.14 -2.72
N ARG A 17 -10.53 5.01 -2.10
CA ARG A 17 -10.77 4.00 -1.06
C ARG A 17 -10.71 2.58 -1.62
N ASP A 18 -11.30 2.36 -2.78
CA ASP A 18 -11.29 1.05 -3.44
C ASP A 18 -9.87 0.59 -3.77
N LEU A 19 -8.99 1.51 -4.17
CA LEU A 19 -7.56 1.23 -4.33
C LEU A 19 -6.92 0.73 -3.03
N VAL A 20 -7.16 1.41 -1.91
CA VAL A 20 -6.62 1.02 -0.60
C VAL A 20 -7.07 -0.39 -0.24
N PHE A 21 -8.37 -0.69 -0.35
CA PHE A 21 -8.90 -2.03 -0.07
C PHE A 21 -8.33 -3.08 -1.02
N SER A 22 -8.25 -2.78 -2.32
CA SER A 22 -7.75 -3.71 -3.33
C SER A 22 -6.29 -4.04 -3.10
N TRP A 23 -5.47 -3.04 -2.77
CA TRP A 23 -4.05 -3.22 -2.47
C TRP A 23 -3.84 -4.16 -1.28
N PHE A 24 -4.45 -3.86 -0.12
CA PHE A 24 -4.27 -4.69 1.06
C PHE A 24 -4.85 -6.10 0.88
N ALA A 25 -5.98 -6.23 0.19
CA ALA A 25 -6.56 -7.54 -0.09
C ALA A 25 -5.66 -8.39 -1.01
N ALA A 26 -5.03 -7.77 -2.02
CA ALA A 26 -4.07 -8.46 -2.89
C ALA A 26 -2.79 -8.85 -2.14
N LEU A 27 -2.27 -7.97 -1.29
CA LEU A 27 -1.10 -8.22 -0.46
C LEU A 27 -1.33 -9.37 0.55
N ASP A 28 -2.50 -9.41 1.19
CA ASP A 28 -2.88 -10.46 2.15
C ASP A 28 -3.08 -11.82 1.47
N ARG A 29 -3.68 -11.84 0.27
CA ARG A 29 -3.81 -13.07 -0.52
C ARG A 29 -2.52 -13.55 -1.15
N ARG A 30 -1.50 -12.67 -1.21
CA ARG A 30 -0.25 -12.87 -1.96
C ARG A 30 -0.50 -13.07 -3.45
N ASP A 31 -1.30 -12.19 -4.04
CA ASP A 31 -1.51 -12.19 -5.49
C ASP A 31 -0.16 -12.06 -6.23
N ASP A 32 -0.14 -12.43 -7.52
CA ASP A 32 1.10 -12.33 -8.31
C ASP A 32 1.59 -10.88 -8.36
N ILE A 33 2.91 -10.69 -8.35
CA ILE A 33 3.50 -9.35 -8.35
C ILE A 33 3.06 -8.54 -9.58
N GLU A 34 2.85 -9.18 -10.73
CA GLU A 34 2.39 -8.50 -11.94
C GLU A 34 0.92 -8.06 -11.86
N ASP A 35 0.11 -8.67 -10.98
CA ASP A 35 -1.25 -8.22 -10.65
C ASP A 35 -1.25 -7.05 -9.64
N ILE A 36 -0.19 -6.94 -8.84
CA ILE A 36 0.00 -5.90 -7.81
C ILE A 36 0.60 -4.62 -8.37
N VAL A 37 1.62 -4.74 -9.23
CA VAL A 37 2.35 -3.61 -9.84
C VAL A 37 1.44 -2.53 -10.44
N PRO A 38 0.29 -2.86 -11.07
CA PRO A 38 -0.68 -1.87 -11.55
C PRO A 38 -1.28 -0.93 -10.50
N PHE A 39 -1.26 -1.27 -9.21
CA PHE A 39 -1.71 -0.36 -8.14
C PHE A 39 -0.79 0.84 -7.93
N PHE A 40 0.43 0.80 -8.48
CA PHE A 40 1.47 1.80 -8.23
C PHE A 40 1.82 2.57 -9.50
N ALA A 41 2.21 3.83 -9.38
CA ALA A 41 2.57 4.66 -10.52
C ALA A 41 3.73 4.03 -11.31
N PRO A 42 3.70 4.04 -12.66
CA PRO A 42 4.79 3.51 -13.48
C PRO A 42 6.06 4.34 -13.35
N ASP A 43 5.91 5.65 -13.14
CA ASP A 43 6.99 6.63 -13.12
C ASP A 43 7.00 7.37 -11.77
N GLY A 44 8.18 7.47 -11.15
CA GLY A 44 8.38 8.23 -9.92
C GLY A 44 7.65 7.67 -8.70
N LEU A 45 7.45 6.35 -8.64
CA LEU A 45 7.02 5.65 -7.43
C LEU A 45 8.12 5.74 -6.38
N GLU A 46 7.79 6.23 -5.19
CA GLU A 46 8.64 6.17 -4.01
C GLU A 46 7.88 5.52 -2.86
N MET A 47 8.55 4.64 -2.12
CA MET A 47 8.00 4.02 -0.92
C MET A 47 9.02 4.09 0.21
N GLU A 48 8.54 4.35 1.42
CA GLU A 48 9.35 4.47 2.62
C GLU A 48 8.74 3.63 3.73
N PHE A 49 9.43 2.56 4.09
CA PHE A 49 9.11 1.66 5.18
C PHE A 49 10.10 1.87 6.34
N PRO A 50 9.82 1.37 7.55
CA PRO A 50 10.76 1.45 8.67
C PRO A 50 12.16 0.89 8.36
N GLU A 51 12.24 -0.12 7.49
CA GLU A 51 13.47 -0.82 7.11
C GLU A 51 14.26 -0.10 6.01
N GLY A 52 13.63 0.82 5.26
CA GLY A 52 14.31 1.55 4.19
C GLY A 52 13.39 2.12 3.11
N LYS A 53 14.05 2.70 2.09
CA LYS A 53 13.40 3.31 0.93
C LYS A 53 13.44 2.40 -0.27
N ILE A 54 12.37 2.44 -1.06
CA ILE A 54 12.17 1.68 -2.27
C ILE A 54 11.77 2.67 -3.36
N SER A 55 12.48 2.62 -4.49
CA SER A 55 12.21 3.50 -5.62
C SER A 55 11.82 2.68 -6.84
N GLY A 56 10.75 3.11 -7.51
CA GLY A 56 10.25 2.50 -8.73
C GLY A 56 9.62 1.12 -8.55
N ARG A 57 8.98 0.64 -9.63
CA ARG A 57 8.31 -0.68 -9.64
C ARG A 57 9.29 -1.85 -9.50
N ASP A 58 10.54 -1.71 -9.92
CA ASP A 58 11.55 -2.76 -9.74
C ASP A 58 11.94 -2.91 -8.26
N GLY A 59 12.06 -1.79 -7.55
CA GLY A 59 12.23 -1.81 -6.09
C GLY A 59 11.03 -2.47 -5.40
N LEU A 60 9.80 -2.14 -5.82
CA LEU A 60 8.57 -2.78 -5.32
C LEU A 60 8.61 -4.31 -5.52
N ARG A 61 9.04 -4.80 -6.70
CA ARG A 61 9.16 -6.24 -6.97
C ARG A 61 10.14 -6.93 -6.02
N ASN A 62 11.31 -6.32 -5.79
CA ASN A 62 12.30 -6.87 -4.88
C ASN A 62 11.78 -6.91 -3.45
N TRP A 63 11.20 -5.80 -2.97
CA TRP A 63 10.59 -5.75 -1.64
C TRP A 63 9.48 -6.79 -1.48
N TYR A 64 8.63 -6.96 -2.50
CA TYR A 64 7.56 -7.95 -2.46
C TYR A 64 8.09 -9.39 -2.35
N ALA A 65 9.14 -9.72 -3.10
CA ALA A 65 9.81 -11.01 -3.01
C ALA A 65 10.41 -11.25 -1.60
N ASP A 66 11.01 -10.21 -1.01
CA ASP A 66 11.59 -10.29 0.34
C ASP A 66 10.50 -10.53 1.41
N ILE A 67 9.46 -9.70 1.45
CA ILE A 67 8.42 -9.81 2.49
C ILE A 67 7.62 -11.11 2.39
N THR A 68 7.39 -11.62 1.18
CA THR A 68 6.65 -12.88 0.97
C THR A 68 7.49 -14.10 1.39
N GLY A 69 8.82 -13.98 1.39
CA GLY A 69 9.74 -14.96 1.95
C GLY A 69 9.90 -14.87 3.47
N ILE A 70 9.86 -13.67 4.05
CA ILE A 70 10.05 -13.44 5.50
C ILE A 70 8.80 -13.80 6.29
N PHE A 71 7.66 -13.25 5.90
CA PHE A 71 6.38 -13.50 6.54
C PHE A 71 5.71 -14.61 5.77
N PHE A 72 5.31 -15.71 6.41
CA PHE A 72 4.58 -16.79 5.74
C PHE A 72 3.06 -16.63 5.83
N ASP A 73 2.58 -15.81 6.76
CA ASP A 73 1.24 -15.26 6.77
C ASP A 73 1.24 -13.80 7.21
N GLN A 74 0.34 -13.02 6.62
CA GLN A 74 0.14 -11.62 6.97
C GLN A 74 -1.34 -11.27 6.80
N LYS A 75 -1.80 -10.30 7.58
CA LYS A 75 -3.15 -9.75 7.50
C LYS A 75 -3.13 -8.26 7.81
N HIS A 76 -3.79 -7.47 6.98
CA HIS A 76 -3.98 -6.04 7.19
C HIS A 76 -5.44 -5.74 7.46
N GLU A 77 -5.77 -5.39 8.70
CA GLU A 77 -7.10 -4.91 9.05
C GLU A 77 -7.14 -3.39 8.99
N ILE A 78 -7.77 -2.85 7.95
CA ILE A 78 -7.96 -1.42 7.78
C ILE A 78 -8.86 -0.88 8.90
N ARG A 79 -8.33 0.03 9.71
CA ARG A 79 -9.06 0.71 10.79
C ARG A 79 -9.66 2.02 10.36
N SER A 80 -8.94 2.77 9.53
CA SER A 80 -9.45 4.02 8.98
C SER A 80 -8.78 4.35 7.65
N ILE A 81 -9.53 5.08 6.81
CA ILE A 81 -9.04 5.69 5.59
C ILE A 81 -9.53 7.14 5.61
N SER A 82 -8.62 8.10 5.50
CA SER A 82 -8.92 9.52 5.30
C SER A 82 -8.39 9.94 3.94
N VAL A 83 -9.27 10.44 3.07
CA VAL A 83 -8.88 10.98 1.75
C VAL A 83 -8.95 12.49 1.85
N ILE A 84 -7.79 13.13 1.80
CA ILE A 84 -7.61 14.56 1.97
C ILE A 84 -7.33 15.18 0.60
N ASP A 85 -8.12 16.19 0.27
CA ASP A 85 -8.05 16.96 -0.98
C ASP A 85 -7.89 16.06 -2.21
N PRO A 86 -8.96 15.39 -2.67
CA PRO A 86 -8.88 14.48 -3.82
C PRO A 86 -8.51 15.18 -5.14
N GLY A 87 -8.42 16.52 -5.16
CA GLY A 87 -8.10 17.31 -6.35
C GLY A 87 -8.93 16.90 -7.57
N ARG A 88 -8.36 17.12 -8.76
CA ARG A 88 -8.79 16.37 -9.97
C ARG A 88 -7.87 15.18 -10.23
N THR A 89 -6.57 15.31 -9.95
CA THR A 89 -5.55 14.37 -10.44
C THR A 89 -4.67 13.79 -9.33
N ALA A 90 -4.76 14.28 -8.10
CA ALA A 90 -3.98 13.80 -6.97
C ALA A 90 -4.74 13.93 -5.65
N ALA A 91 -4.54 12.98 -4.74
CA ALA A 91 -5.12 12.94 -3.41
C ALA A 91 -4.07 12.54 -2.38
N THR A 92 -4.11 13.13 -1.18
CA THR A 92 -3.38 12.59 -0.02
C THR A 92 -4.27 11.60 0.70
N VAL A 93 -3.75 10.42 1.03
CA VAL A 93 -4.50 9.38 1.74
C VAL A 93 -3.77 9.04 3.02
N GLU A 94 -4.48 9.09 4.15
CA GLU A 94 -3.99 8.58 5.42
C GLU A 94 -4.71 7.28 5.73
N VAL A 95 -3.95 6.23 6.03
CA VAL A 95 -4.49 4.90 6.33
C VAL A 95 -3.93 4.43 7.66
N VAL A 96 -4.81 3.93 8.52
CA VAL A 96 -4.41 3.18 9.71
C VAL A 96 -4.79 1.73 9.50
N VAL A 97 -3.81 0.83 9.65
CA VAL A 97 -4.03 -0.62 9.60
C VAL A 97 -3.52 -1.27 10.87
N HIS A 98 -4.24 -2.26 11.37
CA HIS A 98 -3.64 -3.25 12.26
C HIS A 98 -3.03 -4.33 11.38
N TRP A 99 -1.72 -4.45 11.44
CA TRP A 99 -0.95 -5.46 10.74
C TRP A 99 -0.63 -6.62 11.68
N TYR A 100 -0.91 -7.83 11.22
CA TYR A 100 -0.60 -9.07 11.89
C TYR A 100 0.25 -9.92 10.95
N ALA A 101 1.32 -10.50 11.47
CA ALA A 101 2.15 -11.43 10.70
C ALA A 101 2.74 -12.49 11.62
N ARG A 102 3.23 -13.59 11.03
CA ARG A 102 4.13 -14.50 11.73
C ARG A 102 5.40 -14.72 10.94
N THR A 103 6.49 -14.85 11.68
CA THR A 103 7.79 -15.26 11.16
C THR A 103 8.17 -16.62 11.73
N TRP A 104 9.04 -17.32 11.02
CA TRP A 104 9.61 -18.57 11.49
C TRP A 104 11.04 -18.71 10.99
N GLU A 105 11.98 -18.88 11.92
CA GLU A 105 13.38 -19.09 11.61
C GLU A 105 13.77 -20.52 12.01
N PRO A 106 14.16 -21.39 11.05
CA PRO A 106 14.69 -22.71 11.38
C PRO A 106 15.91 -22.61 12.32
N PRO A 107 16.04 -23.49 13.33
CA PRO A 107 15.24 -24.67 13.64
C PRO A 107 14.16 -24.43 14.72
N ALA A 108 13.63 -23.21 14.88
CA ALA A 108 12.67 -22.90 15.94
C ALA A 108 11.46 -23.86 15.90
N ALA A 109 10.99 -24.30 17.07
CA ALA A 109 9.87 -25.23 17.14
C ALA A 109 8.50 -24.58 16.88
N LYS A 110 8.41 -23.25 16.95
CA LYS A 110 7.18 -22.46 16.80
C LYS A 110 7.47 -21.17 16.04
N SER A 111 6.45 -20.64 15.35
CA SER A 111 6.48 -19.30 14.78
C SER A 111 6.36 -18.22 15.84
N THR A 112 6.87 -17.03 15.54
CA THR A 112 6.70 -15.83 16.36
C THR A 112 5.59 -14.96 15.76
N SER A 113 4.63 -14.54 16.57
CA SER A 113 3.55 -13.63 16.15
C SER A 113 3.98 -12.18 16.31
N ILE A 114 3.55 -11.35 15.36
CA ILE A 114 3.75 -9.90 15.35
C ILE A 114 2.38 -9.25 15.18
N ALA A 115 2.12 -8.21 15.95
CA ALA A 115 0.93 -7.38 15.84
C ALA A 115 1.33 -5.91 16.02
N ALA A 116 0.99 -5.06 15.06
CA ALA A 116 1.31 -3.63 15.10
C ALA A 116 0.22 -2.77 14.47
N GLU A 117 0.05 -1.56 14.97
CA GLU A 117 -0.66 -0.49 14.27
C GLU A 117 0.32 0.23 13.36
N ALA A 118 0.01 0.29 12.07
CA ALA A 118 0.76 1.09 11.10
C ALA A 118 -0.06 2.30 10.68
N LEU A 119 0.48 3.49 10.94
CA LEU A 119 -0.01 4.74 10.35
C LEU A 119 0.74 4.97 9.05
N GLN A 120 -0.01 5.23 7.98
CA GLN A 120 0.54 5.40 6.65
C GLN A 120 0.01 6.66 6.00
N ARG A 121 0.85 7.28 5.17
CA ARG A 121 0.47 8.43 4.34
C ARG A 121 0.89 8.16 2.91
N TRP A 122 -0.05 8.25 1.99
CA TRP A 122 0.16 7.99 0.58
C TRP A 122 -0.19 9.22 -0.26
N ILE A 123 0.45 9.36 -1.41
CA ILE A 123 -0.01 10.22 -2.50
C ILE A 123 -0.55 9.34 -3.61
N VAL A 124 -1.86 9.46 -3.88
CA VAL A 124 -2.55 8.76 -4.96
C VAL A 124 -2.74 9.72 -6.12
N VAL A 125 -2.51 9.26 -7.35
CA VAL A 125 -2.69 10.04 -8.57
C VAL A 125 -3.61 9.33 -9.56
N ALA A 126 -4.22 10.08 -10.48
CA ALA A 126 -4.94 9.49 -11.61
C ALA A 126 -3.93 8.79 -12.56
N GLY A 127 -4.11 7.49 -12.76
CA GLY A 127 -3.37 6.70 -13.74
C GLY A 127 -3.77 7.04 -15.18
N ARG A 128 -3.02 6.51 -16.15
CA ARG A 128 -3.23 6.80 -17.59
C ARG A 128 -4.58 6.30 -18.11
N ASP A 129 -5.12 5.24 -17.52
CA ASP A 129 -6.45 4.67 -17.82
C ASP A 129 -7.56 5.25 -16.92
N GLY A 130 -7.22 6.26 -16.11
CA GLY A 130 -8.11 6.90 -15.15
C GLY A 130 -8.31 6.15 -13.84
N ARG A 131 -7.65 4.99 -13.66
CA ARG A 131 -7.66 4.30 -12.37
C ARG A 131 -6.69 4.97 -11.40
N PRO A 132 -7.04 5.10 -10.12
CA PRO A 132 -6.14 5.62 -9.10
C PRO A 132 -4.92 4.71 -8.94
N VAL A 133 -3.74 5.30 -8.80
CA VAL A 133 -2.48 4.59 -8.52
C VAL A 133 -1.69 5.30 -7.43
N VAL A 134 -0.95 4.54 -6.61
CA VAL A 134 -0.09 5.06 -5.55
C VAL A 134 1.23 5.56 -6.14
N LYS A 135 1.57 6.83 -5.92
CA LYS A 135 2.84 7.43 -6.36
C LYS A 135 3.85 7.57 -5.21
N ASP A 136 3.37 7.85 -4.01
CA ASP A 136 4.19 7.90 -2.79
C ASP A 136 3.50 7.06 -1.73
N TYR A 137 4.24 6.18 -1.06
CA TYR A 137 3.75 5.37 0.06
C TYR A 137 4.75 5.42 1.20
N ARG A 138 4.38 6.13 2.28
CA ARG A 138 5.15 6.13 3.52
C ARG A 138 4.42 5.44 4.66
N VAL A 139 5.09 4.51 5.33
CA VAL A 139 4.76 4.10 6.70
C VAL A 139 5.31 5.15 7.66
N VAL A 140 4.44 5.93 8.27
CA VAL A 140 4.78 7.05 9.15
C VAL A 140 5.19 6.55 10.53
N SER A 141 4.45 5.57 11.06
CA SER A 141 4.79 4.91 12.32
C SER A 141 4.34 3.45 12.27
N LEU A 142 5.07 2.62 13.02
CA LEU A 142 4.74 1.23 13.27
C LEU A 142 4.84 1.00 14.78
N THR A 143 3.71 0.80 15.44
CA THR A 143 3.63 0.70 16.90
C THR A 143 3.12 -0.68 17.28
N PRO A 144 3.85 -1.46 18.09
CA PRO A 144 3.36 -2.75 18.55
C PRO A 144 1.97 -2.60 19.19
N LEU A 145 1.04 -3.46 18.79
CA LEU A 145 -0.20 -3.60 19.52
C LEU A 145 0.14 -4.28 20.85
N SER A 146 -0.38 -3.75 21.95
CA SER A 146 -0.34 -4.46 23.22
C SER A 146 -0.95 -5.84 23.01
N ASP A 147 -0.33 -6.88 23.57
CA ASP A 147 -0.84 -8.26 23.44
C ASP A 147 -2.35 -8.25 23.71
N PRO A 148 -3.19 -8.83 22.82
CA PRO A 148 -4.52 -9.21 23.24
C PRO A 148 -4.35 -10.21 24.37
N ALA A 149 -4.72 -9.79 25.58
CA ALA A 149 -4.72 -10.62 26.78
C ALA A 149 -5.43 -11.96 26.55
#